data_AF-A0A9E5XXK0-F1
#
_entry.id   AF-A0A9E5XXK0-F1
#
_cell.length_a   1.000
_cell.length_b   1.000
_cell.length_c   1.000
_cell.angle_alpha   90.00
_cell.angle_beta   90.00
_cell.angle_gamma   90.00
#
_symmetry.space_group_name_H-M   'P 1'
#
loop_
_entity.id
_entity.type
_entity.pdbx_description
1 polymer ?
#
loop_
_entity_poly.entity_id
_entity_poly.type
_entity_poly.pdbx_seq_one_letter_code
_entity_poly.pdbx_strand_id
1 'polypeptide(L)'
;MMFVSIRARLIVNVDALNMAESVGNYVKHRKVPVINPRTYTVHFVPAISGESIAHRYQEILVDEAKKRGLPVCKLCGKKRFLKSTNKQIISASFGNVPAFSSCHEVEKFIIENCVVEDIGGFLVAENLGKNIENVKRTSNFYTGYMIPVYEILEDSITEPQLHMRYALGLGELMKESQMIYYVEVASAIYRFSFDLDTQYIGKTAFEKVEELADRQRRVELACSALLQLLRELDFGAKRTRFLPVLKPESMMAAISPAAWTVPSAFTASYFEETLKKRERFGKEVKLLAYVDQLMLEDTSQYVQQTTKELLAQFYKALEEFIELLKSKGDADKLDIDKIKKEWLESFVKRRLDELANSRDLRYASCVARKYAEAKEKLEKSGVPVYTDYSEFLAALQEHIKE
;
A
#
# COMPACT_ATOMS: atom_id res chain seq x y z
N MET A 1 -24.44 -3.71 -11.64
CA MET A 1 -23.62 -4.24 -10.53
C MET A 1 -22.18 -4.14 -10.98
N MET A 2 -21.28 -3.70 -10.11
CA MET A 2 -19.88 -3.50 -10.42
C MET A 2 -19.02 -4.01 -9.27
N PHE A 3 -17.98 -4.78 -9.59
CA PHE A 3 -16.94 -5.22 -8.69
C PHE A 3 -15.61 -4.64 -9.17
N VAL A 4 -14.91 -3.91 -8.30
CA VAL A 4 -13.60 -3.34 -8.58
C VAL A 4 -12.56 -4.05 -7.72
N SER A 5 -11.53 -4.62 -8.34
CA SER A 5 -10.42 -5.28 -7.66
C SER A 5 -9.11 -4.60 -7.98
N ILE A 6 -8.37 -4.18 -6.95
CA ILE A 6 -7.09 -3.50 -7.08
C ILE A 6 -6.02 -4.28 -6.35
N ARG A 7 -4.91 -4.53 -7.05
CA ARG A 7 -3.70 -5.10 -6.48
C ARG A 7 -2.52 -4.25 -6.89
N ALA A 8 -1.70 -3.86 -5.94
CA ALA A 8 -0.56 -3.01 -6.20
C ALA A 8 0.67 -3.44 -5.41
N ARG A 9 1.82 -2.95 -5.84
CA ARG A 9 3.06 -2.95 -5.08
C ARG A 9 3.40 -1.52 -4.77
N LEU A 10 3.53 -1.22 -3.48
CA LEU A 10 3.79 0.13 -2.99
C LEU A 10 5.18 0.14 -2.36
N ILE A 11 6.03 1.05 -2.81
CA ILE A 11 7.25 1.41 -2.12
C ILE A 11 6.82 2.18 -0.86
N VAL A 12 7.12 1.63 0.30
CA VAL A 12 6.84 2.23 1.60
C VAL A 12 8.18 2.51 2.26
N ASN A 13 8.57 3.78 2.35
CA ASN A 13 9.79 4.19 3.03
C ASN A 13 9.48 4.84 4.37
N VAL A 14 10.35 4.57 5.35
CA VAL A 14 10.25 5.13 6.71
C VAL A 14 8.91 4.74 7.35
N ASP A 15 8.50 3.49 7.16
CA ASP A 15 7.26 2.95 7.71
C ASP A 15 7.28 3.03 9.24
N ALA A 16 6.23 3.67 9.76
CA ALA A 16 5.80 3.61 11.15
C ALA A 16 4.25 3.46 11.22
N LEU A 17 3.64 3.05 10.11
CA LEU A 17 2.20 3.05 9.84
C LEU A 17 1.45 2.00 10.67
N ASN A 18 2.14 0.95 11.13
CA ASN A 18 1.53 -0.12 11.90
C ASN A 18 2.38 -0.60 13.08
N MET A 19 2.49 0.28 14.07
CA MET A 19 3.09 -0.01 15.36
C MET A 19 2.17 -0.89 16.21
N ALA A 20 2.75 -1.92 16.83
CA ALA A 20 2.14 -2.65 17.94
C ALA A 20 2.29 -1.84 19.25
N GLU A 21 1.56 -2.25 20.29
CA GLU A 21 1.60 -1.60 21.60
C GLU A 21 3.03 -1.44 22.15
N SER A 22 3.26 -0.38 22.91
CA SER A 22 4.56 -0.07 23.51
C SER A 22 4.88 -1.05 24.64
N VAL A 23 6.06 -1.66 24.60
CA VAL A 23 6.62 -2.42 25.72
C VAL A 23 7.65 -1.52 26.41
N GLY A 24 7.21 -0.83 27.46
CA GLY A 24 8.01 0.24 28.10
C GLY A 24 8.30 1.37 27.11
N ASN A 25 9.57 1.65 26.87
CA ASN A 25 10.04 2.71 25.97
C ASN A 25 10.26 2.27 24.50
N TYR A 26 9.93 1.02 24.17
CA TYR A 26 10.15 0.46 22.85
C TYR A 26 8.81 0.21 22.15
N VAL A 27 8.62 0.79 20.96
CA VAL A 27 7.43 0.55 20.14
C VAL A 27 7.82 -0.37 18.99
N LYS A 28 7.28 -1.60 19.00
CA LYS A 28 7.53 -2.64 17.99
C LYS A 28 6.67 -2.42 16.76
N HIS A 29 7.15 -2.79 15.58
CA HIS A 29 6.26 -3.02 14.45
C HIS A 29 5.33 -4.22 14.70
N ARG A 30 4.10 -4.14 14.19
CA ARG A 30 3.27 -5.35 14.03
C ARG A 30 3.97 -6.27 13.03
N LYS A 31 4.31 -7.48 13.48
CA LYS A 31 4.87 -8.53 12.63
C LYS A 31 3.86 -9.64 12.40
N VAL A 32 3.86 -10.22 11.20
CA VAL A 32 3.03 -11.37 10.86
C VAL A 32 3.89 -12.50 10.32
N PRO A 33 3.56 -13.77 10.62
CA PRO A 33 4.27 -14.91 10.05
C PRO A 33 3.90 -15.09 8.57
N VAL A 34 4.92 -15.20 7.72
CA VAL A 34 4.78 -15.49 6.28
C VAL A 34 5.66 -16.68 5.93
N ILE A 35 5.10 -17.68 5.26
CA ILE A 35 5.83 -18.87 4.82
C ILE A 35 6.43 -18.58 3.44
N ASN A 36 7.74 -18.83 3.29
CA ASN A 36 8.37 -18.85 1.98
C ASN A 36 8.00 -20.18 1.28
N PRO A 37 7.26 -20.17 0.16
CA PRO A 37 6.79 -21.41 -0.48
C PRO A 37 7.90 -22.30 -1.06
N ARG A 38 9.13 -21.78 -1.22
CA ARG A 38 10.26 -22.59 -1.73
C ARG A 38 10.98 -23.35 -0.63
N THR A 39 11.19 -22.70 0.51
CA THR A 39 11.97 -23.24 1.64
C THR A 39 11.08 -23.72 2.78
N TYR A 40 9.79 -23.38 2.76
CA TYR A 40 8.83 -23.58 3.85
C TYR A 40 9.25 -22.96 5.19
N THR A 41 10.19 -22.02 5.17
CA THR A 41 10.63 -21.27 6.35
C THR A 41 9.62 -20.19 6.71
N VAL A 42 9.39 -20.00 8.02
CA VAL A 42 8.51 -18.95 8.54
C VAL A 42 9.34 -17.69 8.80
N HIS A 43 8.96 -16.59 8.17
CA HIS A 43 9.54 -15.27 8.36
C HIS A 43 8.55 -14.36 9.09
N PHE A 44 9.02 -13.63 10.11
CA PHE A 44 8.22 -12.61 10.80
C PHE A 44 8.53 -11.24 10.20
N VAL A 45 7.66 -10.78 9.31
CA VAL A 45 7.86 -9.54 8.54
C VAL A 45 6.98 -8.42 9.09
N PRO A 46 7.41 -7.14 9.02
CA PRO A 46 6.54 -6.01 9.32
C PRO A 46 5.31 -6.05 8.41
N ALA A 47 4.15 -5.68 8.94
CA ALA A 47 2.91 -5.69 8.17
C ALA A 47 2.06 -4.48 8.51
N ILE A 48 1.33 -3.93 7.52
CA ILE A 48 0.30 -2.91 7.74
C ILE A 48 -1.06 -3.59 7.65
N SER A 49 -1.88 -3.42 8.69
CA SER A 49 -3.16 -4.10 8.77
C SER A 49 -4.18 -3.51 7.79
N GLY A 50 -5.03 -4.38 7.23
CA GLY A 50 -6.10 -3.94 6.32
C GLY A 50 -7.05 -2.95 7.00
N GLU A 51 -7.25 -3.09 8.31
CA GLU A 51 -8.06 -2.18 9.12
C GLU A 51 -7.55 -0.74 9.10
N SER A 52 -6.24 -0.51 9.00
CA SER A 52 -5.67 0.85 8.84
C SER A 52 -6.07 1.49 7.51
N ILE A 53 -6.12 0.70 6.44
CA ILE A 53 -6.58 1.14 5.11
C ILE A 53 -8.08 1.35 5.13
N ALA A 54 -8.83 0.41 5.71
CA ALA A 54 -10.28 0.48 5.88
C ALA A 54 -10.71 1.71 6.69
N HIS A 55 -9.97 2.04 7.75
CA HIS A 55 -10.20 3.24 8.54
C HIS A 55 -10.05 4.48 7.67
N ARG A 56 -8.94 4.60 6.93
CA ARG A 56 -8.70 5.75 6.06
C ARG A 56 -9.77 5.88 4.96
N TYR A 57 -10.14 4.77 4.32
CA TYR A 57 -11.21 4.75 3.34
C TYR A 57 -12.54 5.23 3.94
N GLN A 58 -12.89 4.81 5.16
CA GLN A 58 -14.09 5.30 5.86
C GLN A 58 -14.00 6.77 6.25
N GLU A 59 -12.82 7.31 6.59
CA GLU A 59 -12.65 8.76 6.80
C GLU A 59 -12.94 9.56 5.52
N ILE A 60 -12.44 9.07 4.38
CA ILE A 60 -12.69 9.66 3.07
C ILE A 60 -14.19 9.59 2.75
N LEU A 61 -14.84 8.44 3.01
CA LEU A 61 -16.29 8.29 2.86
C LEU A 61 -17.06 9.32 3.67
N VAL A 62 -16.67 9.59 4.93
CA VAL A 62 -17.31 10.61 5.77
C VAL A 62 -17.18 12.00 5.15
N ASP A 63 -15.97 12.36 4.71
CA ASP A 63 -15.68 13.69 4.19
C ASP A 63 -16.42 13.92 2.85
N GLU A 64 -16.43 12.92 1.96
CA GLU A 64 -17.16 12.98 0.69
C GLU A 64 -18.68 12.90 0.87
N ALA A 65 -19.18 12.09 1.81
CA ALA A 65 -20.61 12.00 2.10
C ALA A 65 -21.18 13.34 2.59
N LYS A 66 -20.44 14.03 3.47
CA LYS A 66 -20.83 15.37 3.95
C LYS A 66 -20.90 16.39 2.82
N LYS A 67 -19.93 16.39 1.90
CA LYS A 67 -19.95 17.27 0.71
C LYS A 67 -21.15 17.01 -0.18
N ARG A 68 -21.56 15.74 -0.32
CA ARG A 68 -22.68 15.31 -1.17
C ARG A 68 -24.04 15.35 -0.46
N GLY A 69 -24.11 15.75 0.81
CA GLY A 69 -25.34 15.76 1.61
C GLY A 69 -25.93 14.36 1.84
N LEU A 70 -25.10 13.32 1.88
CA LEU A 70 -25.52 11.96 2.22
C LEU A 70 -25.52 11.76 3.75
N PRO A 71 -26.41 10.89 4.28
CA PRO A 71 -26.59 10.75 5.71
C PRO A 71 -25.40 10.04 6.36
N VAL A 72 -24.89 10.64 7.46
CA VAL A 72 -23.78 10.11 8.26
C VAL A 72 -24.14 10.25 9.73
N CYS A 73 -24.05 9.15 10.50
CA CYS A 73 -24.36 9.17 11.92
C CYS A 73 -23.35 10.01 12.74
N LYS A 74 -23.74 10.43 13.94
CA LYS A 74 -22.94 11.36 14.78
C LYS A 74 -21.53 10.83 15.08
N LEU A 75 -21.37 9.53 15.30
CA LEU A 75 -20.08 8.92 15.64
C LEU A 75 -19.17 8.76 14.41
N CYS A 76 -19.70 8.23 13.31
CA CYS A 76 -18.98 8.17 12.03
C CYS A 76 -18.60 9.56 11.54
N GLY A 77 -19.47 10.56 11.73
CA GLY A 77 -19.18 11.97 11.42
C GLY A 77 -17.99 12.56 12.20
N LYS A 78 -17.64 11.98 13.35
CA LYS A 78 -16.45 12.29 14.16
C LYS A 78 -15.28 11.35 13.88
N LYS A 79 -15.36 10.53 12.81
CA LYS A 79 -14.36 9.51 12.44
C LYS A 79 -14.11 8.49 13.55
N ARG A 80 -15.15 8.19 14.34
CA ARG A 80 -15.15 7.13 15.37
C ARG A 80 -16.04 5.99 14.90
N PHE A 81 -15.44 5.02 14.21
CA PHE A 81 -16.18 3.93 13.56
C PHE A 81 -16.57 2.81 14.54
N LEU A 82 -17.37 3.13 15.56
CA LEU A 82 -17.98 2.14 16.46
C LEU A 82 -19.14 1.38 15.81
N LYS A 83 -19.77 1.95 14.77
CA LYS A 83 -20.71 1.31 13.83
C LYS A 83 -21.77 0.42 14.49
N SER A 84 -22.70 1.04 15.20
CA SER A 84 -23.92 0.43 15.76
C SER A 84 -23.71 -0.91 16.49
N THR A 85 -22.60 -1.07 17.20
CA THR A 85 -22.24 -2.36 17.82
C THR A 85 -23.18 -2.85 18.90
N ASN A 86 -23.86 -1.92 19.57
CA ASN A 86 -24.79 -2.20 20.66
C ASN A 86 -25.85 -1.08 20.75
N LYS A 87 -26.86 -1.26 21.61
CA LYS A 87 -27.97 -0.32 21.76
C LYS A 87 -27.52 1.09 22.17
N GLN A 88 -26.52 1.19 23.04
CA GLN A 88 -25.99 2.49 23.48
C GLN A 88 -25.33 3.25 22.32
N ILE A 89 -24.58 2.54 21.48
CA ILE A 89 -23.93 3.11 20.30
C ILE A 89 -24.98 3.53 19.25
N ILE A 90 -26.04 2.75 19.04
CA ILE A 90 -27.14 3.13 18.14
C ILE A 90 -27.79 4.43 18.63
N SER A 91 -28.15 4.52 19.90
CA SER A 91 -28.73 5.74 20.48
C SER A 91 -27.76 6.93 20.42
N ALA A 92 -26.46 6.73 20.65
CA ALA A 92 -25.46 7.78 20.54
C ALA A 92 -25.24 8.24 19.08
N SER A 93 -25.35 7.33 18.11
CA SER A 93 -25.19 7.58 16.68
C SER A 93 -26.37 8.33 16.07
N PHE A 94 -27.60 7.95 16.40
CA PHE A 94 -28.83 8.41 15.73
C PHE A 94 -29.74 9.27 16.61
N GLY A 95 -29.59 9.23 17.94
CA GLY A 95 -30.46 9.94 18.87
C GLY A 95 -31.76 9.18 19.15
N ASN A 96 -32.89 9.67 18.61
CA ASN A 96 -34.19 9.03 18.80
C ASN A 96 -34.30 7.81 17.90
N VAL A 97 -34.14 6.63 18.49
CA VAL A 97 -34.21 5.34 17.80
C VAL A 97 -35.64 4.80 17.89
N PRO A 98 -36.28 4.40 16.78
CA PRO A 98 -37.60 3.78 16.81
C PRO A 98 -37.56 2.42 17.50
N ALA A 99 -38.72 1.93 17.92
CA ALA A 99 -38.85 0.53 18.31
C ALA A 99 -38.79 -0.34 17.05
N PHE A 100 -37.85 -1.27 17.01
CA PHE A 100 -37.71 -2.22 15.91
C PHE A 100 -38.53 -3.48 16.19
N SER A 101 -39.11 -4.05 15.13
CA SER A 101 -39.90 -5.28 15.18
C SER A 101 -39.19 -6.47 14.52
N SER A 102 -38.15 -6.23 13.71
CA SER A 102 -37.38 -7.24 12.99
C SER A 102 -35.92 -6.84 12.78
N CYS A 103 -35.06 -7.80 12.41
CA CYS A 103 -33.68 -7.51 12.06
C CYS A 103 -33.58 -6.71 10.75
N HIS A 104 -34.51 -6.91 9.81
CA HIS A 104 -34.65 -6.10 8.59
C HIS A 104 -34.85 -4.62 8.89
N GLU A 105 -35.73 -4.28 9.83
CA GLU A 105 -35.98 -2.88 10.22
C GLU A 105 -34.74 -2.23 10.83
N VAL A 106 -33.98 -2.97 11.63
CA VAL A 106 -32.70 -2.50 12.20
C VAL A 106 -31.70 -2.21 11.09
N GLU A 107 -31.49 -3.17 10.17
CA GLU A 107 -30.55 -2.99 9.05
C GLU A 107 -30.95 -1.78 8.22
N LYS A 108 -32.21 -1.75 7.77
CA LYS A 108 -32.76 -0.68 6.94
C LYS A 108 -32.57 0.69 7.59
N PHE A 109 -32.93 0.84 8.86
CA PHE A 109 -32.77 2.09 9.60
C PHE A 109 -31.31 2.54 9.65
N ILE A 110 -30.37 1.64 9.94
CA ILE A 110 -28.95 1.98 10.02
C ILE A 110 -28.41 2.43 8.66
N ILE A 111 -28.70 1.68 7.58
CA ILE A 111 -28.18 2.02 6.25
C ILE A 111 -28.84 3.28 5.67
N GLU A 112 -30.13 3.52 5.94
CA GLU A 112 -30.82 4.75 5.55
C GLU A 112 -30.18 5.98 6.21
N ASN A 113 -29.78 5.88 7.48
CA ASN A 113 -29.26 7.00 8.26
C ASN A 113 -27.72 7.12 8.29
N CYS A 114 -26.99 6.13 7.76
CA CYS A 114 -25.52 6.16 7.75
C CYS A 114 -24.93 5.43 6.54
N VAL A 115 -24.46 6.18 5.55
CA VAL A 115 -23.81 5.63 4.34
C VAL A 115 -22.47 4.95 4.64
N VAL A 116 -21.79 5.33 5.72
CA VAL A 116 -20.53 4.70 6.15
C VAL A 116 -20.79 3.29 6.69
N GLU A 117 -21.89 3.07 7.41
CA GLU A 117 -22.28 1.75 7.92
C GLU A 117 -22.90 0.89 6.82
N ASP A 118 -23.56 1.50 5.84
CA ASP A 118 -23.99 0.83 4.61
C ASP A 118 -22.79 0.26 3.82
N ILE A 119 -21.79 1.09 3.53
CA ILE A 119 -20.62 0.67 2.72
C ILE A 119 -19.64 -0.17 3.54
N GLY A 120 -19.34 0.24 4.78
CA GLY A 120 -18.33 -0.40 5.63
C GLY A 120 -18.83 -1.49 6.56
N GLY A 121 -20.14 -1.78 6.53
CA GLY A 121 -20.77 -2.81 7.36
C GLY A 121 -20.73 -2.51 8.86
N PHE A 122 -21.50 -3.30 9.60
CA PHE A 122 -21.64 -3.19 11.05
C PHE A 122 -22.02 -4.54 11.65
N LEU A 123 -21.89 -4.67 12.96
CA LEU A 123 -22.27 -5.87 13.70
C LEU A 123 -22.95 -5.47 15.02
N VAL A 124 -24.27 -5.58 15.07
CA VAL A 124 -25.04 -5.41 16.30
C VAL A 124 -24.98 -6.72 17.08
N ALA A 125 -24.09 -6.82 18.06
CA ALA A 125 -23.93 -8.06 18.83
C ALA A 125 -24.95 -8.22 19.97
N GLU A 126 -25.57 -7.11 20.40
CA GLU A 126 -26.56 -7.10 21.48
C GLU A 126 -27.95 -7.43 20.98
N ASN A 127 -28.73 -8.17 21.77
CA ASN A 127 -30.14 -8.42 21.49
C ASN A 127 -30.97 -7.14 21.70
N LEU A 128 -31.67 -6.69 20.65
CA LEU A 128 -32.43 -5.43 20.66
C LEU A 128 -33.92 -5.62 20.98
N GLY A 129 -34.41 -6.85 21.15
CA GLY A 129 -35.82 -7.13 21.41
C GLY A 129 -36.20 -8.60 21.25
N LYS A 130 -37.47 -8.93 21.49
CA LYS A 130 -37.98 -10.30 21.25
C LYS A 130 -37.85 -10.62 19.76
N ASN A 131 -37.01 -11.60 19.44
CA ASN A 131 -36.66 -12.06 18.08
C ASN A 131 -35.77 -11.12 17.25
N ILE A 132 -35.08 -10.15 17.87
CA ILE A 132 -34.07 -9.31 17.18
C ILE A 132 -32.71 -9.66 17.75
N GLU A 133 -32.10 -10.68 17.15
CA GLU A 133 -30.78 -11.18 17.52
C GLU A 133 -29.66 -10.39 16.81
N ASN A 134 -28.49 -11.00 16.70
CA ASN A 134 -27.29 -10.40 16.14
C ASN A 134 -27.49 -9.97 14.67
N VAL A 135 -27.60 -8.67 14.43
CA VAL A 135 -27.75 -8.10 13.07
C VAL A 135 -26.37 -7.80 12.52
N LYS A 136 -25.98 -8.54 11.48
CA LYS A 136 -24.68 -8.38 10.82
C LYS A 136 -24.83 -7.90 9.40
N ARG A 137 -24.11 -6.83 9.06
CA ARG A 137 -23.86 -6.41 7.69
C ARG A 137 -22.37 -6.51 7.38
N THR A 138 -22.03 -7.35 6.41
CA THR A 138 -20.65 -7.46 5.93
C THR A 138 -20.25 -6.19 5.17
N SER A 139 -18.99 -5.77 5.30
CA SER A 139 -18.45 -4.66 4.52
C SER A 139 -18.53 -4.95 3.02
N ASN A 140 -18.92 -3.94 2.24
CA ASN A 140 -18.94 -3.98 0.78
C ASN A 140 -17.55 -3.69 0.16
N PHE A 141 -16.55 -3.42 1.00
CA PHE A 141 -15.16 -3.34 0.57
C PHE A 141 -14.28 -4.24 1.42
N TYR A 142 -13.20 -4.71 0.81
CA TYR A 142 -12.27 -5.66 1.39
C TYR A 142 -10.85 -5.11 1.28
N THR A 143 -10.17 -5.03 2.42
CA THR A 143 -8.78 -4.59 2.51
C THR A 143 -7.93 -5.74 3.05
N GLY A 144 -6.88 -6.10 2.33
CA GLY A 144 -5.93 -7.09 2.81
C GLY A 144 -4.81 -6.49 3.64
N TYR A 145 -4.11 -7.33 4.41
CA TYR A 145 -2.85 -6.96 5.03
C TYR A 145 -1.82 -6.63 3.96
N MET A 146 -1.13 -5.51 4.14
CA MET A 146 0.08 -5.21 3.40
C MET A 146 1.24 -5.90 4.08
N ILE A 147 1.94 -6.72 3.31
CA ILE A 147 3.18 -7.39 3.73
C ILE A 147 4.23 -7.19 2.63
N PRO A 148 5.53 -7.28 2.96
CA PRO A 148 6.59 -7.24 1.97
C PRO A 148 6.36 -8.27 0.86
N VAL A 149 6.73 -7.88 -0.36
CA VAL A 149 6.66 -8.77 -1.53
C VAL A 149 7.67 -9.90 -1.42
N TYR A 150 7.39 -10.99 -2.12
CA TYR A 150 8.17 -12.22 -2.06
C TYR A 150 9.67 -11.99 -2.28
N GLU A 151 10.00 -11.17 -3.28
CA GLU A 151 11.39 -10.94 -3.70
C GLU A 151 12.26 -10.23 -2.64
N ILE A 152 11.68 -9.65 -1.60
CA ILE A 152 12.41 -8.99 -0.48
C ILE A 152 12.02 -9.52 0.90
N LEU A 153 11.32 -10.67 0.99
CA LEU A 153 10.89 -11.22 2.29
C LEU A 153 12.06 -11.45 3.25
N GLU A 154 13.16 -11.97 2.71
CA GLU A 154 14.39 -12.27 3.47
C GLU A 154 15.16 -10.99 3.84
N ASP A 155 14.96 -9.90 3.08
CA ASP A 155 15.67 -8.63 3.21
C ASP A 155 14.81 -7.54 3.88
N SER A 156 13.69 -7.89 4.51
CA SER A 156 12.86 -6.93 5.25
C SER A 156 13.55 -6.50 6.56
N ILE A 157 14.44 -5.51 6.46
CA ILE A 157 15.18 -4.95 7.59
C ILE A 157 14.23 -4.06 8.42
N THR A 158 14.22 -4.27 9.74
CA THR A 158 13.56 -3.39 10.71
C THR A 158 14.65 -2.77 11.59
N GLU A 159 14.80 -1.44 11.56
CA GLU A 159 15.84 -0.75 12.33
C GLU A 159 15.22 0.12 13.44
N PRO A 160 15.69 0.03 14.69
CA PRO A 160 15.23 0.91 15.76
C PRO A 160 15.81 2.32 15.61
N GLN A 161 14.96 3.35 15.52
CA GLN A 161 15.35 4.76 15.58
C GLN A 161 15.12 5.34 16.97
N LEU A 162 16.12 6.09 17.47
CA LEU A 162 16.05 6.82 18.74
C LEU A 162 15.24 8.11 18.56
N HIS A 163 14.20 8.31 19.37
CA HIS A 163 13.47 9.56 19.42
C HIS A 163 13.69 10.25 20.77
N MET A 164 14.18 11.49 20.72
CA MET A 164 14.32 12.36 21.89
C MET A 164 13.51 13.64 21.73
N ARG A 165 13.06 14.23 22.85
CA ARG A 165 12.52 15.58 22.87
C ARG A 165 13.61 16.53 23.36
N TYR A 166 13.79 17.67 22.68
CA TYR A 166 14.85 18.61 23.03
C TYR A 166 14.44 19.43 24.26
N ALA A 167 15.17 19.28 25.36
CA ALA A 167 15.00 20.08 26.57
C ALA A 167 16.38 20.49 27.11
N LEU A 168 17.07 21.35 26.38
CA LEU A 168 18.28 21.99 26.89
C LEU A 168 17.91 23.12 27.85
N GLY A 169 18.37 23.04 29.10
CA GLY A 169 18.31 24.15 30.06
C GLY A 169 17.47 23.95 31.33
N LEU A 170 16.82 22.81 31.56
CA LEU A 170 16.14 22.51 32.83
C LEU A 170 16.89 21.41 33.58
N GLY A 171 17.51 21.74 34.72
CA GLY A 171 18.36 20.87 35.55
C GLY A 171 17.67 19.65 36.19
N GLU A 172 17.77 19.48 37.51
CA GLU A 172 17.37 18.26 38.26
C GLU A 172 15.91 17.80 38.10
N LEU A 173 15.03 18.60 37.47
CA LEU A 173 13.69 18.20 37.01
C LEU A 173 13.70 17.06 35.95
N MET A 174 14.87 16.67 35.43
CA MET A 174 15.02 15.66 34.37
C MET A 174 14.92 14.20 34.80
N LYS A 175 15.13 13.82 36.08
CA LYS A 175 15.18 12.38 36.43
C LYS A 175 13.86 11.65 36.21
N GLU A 176 12.75 12.36 36.14
CA GLU A 176 11.41 11.78 36.01
C GLU A 176 10.65 12.20 34.74
N SER A 177 11.16 13.17 33.94
CA SER A 177 10.29 13.89 33.00
C SER A 177 10.45 13.56 31.51
N GLN A 178 11.53 12.90 31.07
CA GLN A 178 11.65 12.47 29.67
C GLN A 178 12.27 11.09 29.53
N MET A 179 11.44 10.09 29.24
CA MET A 179 11.88 8.78 28.82
C MET A 179 12.31 8.81 27.34
N ILE A 180 13.53 8.34 27.06
CA ILE A 180 14.00 8.04 25.70
C ILE A 180 13.12 6.92 25.14
N TYR A 181 12.57 7.08 23.94
CA TYR A 181 11.82 6.02 23.28
C TYR A 181 12.43 5.65 21.93
N TYR A 182 12.41 4.35 21.62
CA TYR A 182 12.84 3.81 20.34
C TYR A 182 11.62 3.41 19.52
N VAL A 183 11.63 3.79 18.25
CA VAL A 183 10.59 3.46 17.29
C VAL A 183 11.27 2.70 16.15
N GLU A 184 10.87 1.47 15.90
CA GLU A 184 11.35 0.75 14.71
C GLU A 184 10.91 1.51 13.44
N VAL A 185 11.74 1.52 12.41
CA VAL A 185 11.41 2.07 11.10
C VAL A 185 11.80 1.02 10.07
N ALA A 186 10.96 0.84 9.05
CA ALA A 186 11.22 -0.10 7.95
C ALA A 186 11.05 0.59 6.60
N SER A 187 11.81 0.15 5.61
CA SER A 187 11.59 0.55 4.21
C SER A 187 11.52 -0.73 3.39
N ALA A 188 10.40 -0.94 2.70
CA ALA A 188 10.18 -2.14 1.89
C ALA A 188 9.09 -1.90 0.84
N ILE A 189 9.02 -2.81 -0.12
CA ILE A 189 7.96 -2.86 -1.12
C ILE A 189 6.87 -3.79 -0.61
N TYR A 190 5.70 -3.23 -0.36
CA TYR A 190 4.56 -3.94 0.21
C TYR A 190 3.52 -4.26 -0.87
N ARG A 191 2.91 -5.43 -0.77
CA ARG A 191 1.67 -5.70 -1.53
C ARG A 191 0.51 -4.89 -0.95
N PHE A 192 -0.31 -4.32 -1.80
CA PHE A 192 -1.57 -3.66 -1.47
C PHE A 192 -2.73 -4.39 -2.15
N SER A 193 -3.85 -4.50 -1.46
CA SER A 193 -5.05 -5.15 -2.00
C SER A 193 -6.31 -4.47 -1.48
N PHE A 194 -7.16 -4.05 -2.41
CA PHE A 194 -8.46 -3.46 -2.13
C PHE A 194 -9.48 -4.02 -3.12
N ASP A 195 -10.62 -4.50 -2.64
CA ASP A 195 -11.76 -4.90 -3.47
C ASP A 195 -13.01 -4.11 -3.05
N LEU A 196 -13.84 -3.70 -4.00
CA LEU A 196 -15.11 -3.03 -3.78
C LEU A 196 -16.22 -3.78 -4.51
N ASP A 197 -17.22 -4.23 -3.75
CA ASP A 197 -18.44 -4.85 -4.27
C ASP A 197 -19.61 -3.88 -4.12
N THR A 198 -20.17 -3.43 -5.25
CA THR A 198 -21.31 -2.50 -5.24
C THR A 198 -22.66 -3.21 -5.20
N GLN A 199 -22.70 -4.55 -5.17
CA GLN A 199 -23.92 -5.33 -5.24
C GLN A 199 -24.91 -4.95 -4.14
N TYR A 200 -24.43 -4.90 -2.89
CA TYR A 200 -25.27 -4.69 -1.71
C TYR A 200 -25.24 -3.26 -1.16
N ILE A 201 -24.45 -2.35 -1.74
CA ILE A 201 -24.50 -0.93 -1.36
C ILE A 201 -25.91 -0.38 -1.62
N GLY A 202 -26.51 0.26 -0.60
CA GLY A 202 -27.88 0.75 -0.66
C GLY A 202 -28.95 -0.34 -0.74
N LYS A 203 -28.62 -1.58 -0.34
CA LYS A 203 -29.58 -2.69 -0.23
C LYS A 203 -29.49 -3.35 1.12
N THR A 204 -30.64 -3.67 1.70
CA THR A 204 -30.69 -4.63 2.82
C THR A 204 -30.36 -6.02 2.29
N ALA A 205 -29.77 -6.87 3.15
CA ALA A 205 -29.34 -8.20 2.78
C ALA A 205 -29.58 -9.25 3.87
N PHE A 206 -29.92 -8.84 5.09
CA PHE A 206 -29.95 -9.74 6.25
C PHE A 206 -31.14 -10.70 6.21
N GLU A 207 -32.38 -10.19 6.09
CA GLU A 207 -33.59 -11.00 5.99
C GLU A 207 -34.25 -10.90 4.62
N LYS A 208 -34.36 -9.67 4.10
CA LYS A 208 -34.99 -9.37 2.81
C LYS A 208 -34.13 -8.40 2.03
N VAL A 209 -34.11 -8.56 0.71
CA VAL A 209 -33.49 -7.60 -0.19
C VAL A 209 -34.48 -6.48 -0.49
N GLU A 210 -34.15 -5.27 -0.05
CA GLU A 210 -34.87 -4.04 -0.31
C GLU A 210 -33.85 -2.96 -0.71
N GLU A 211 -34.15 -2.23 -1.78
CA GLU A 211 -33.25 -1.21 -2.34
C GLU A 211 -33.67 0.19 -1.86
N LEU A 212 -32.69 0.97 -1.40
CA LEU A 212 -32.88 2.37 -1.03
C LEU A 212 -32.94 3.26 -2.28
N ALA A 213 -33.76 4.31 -2.23
CA ALA A 213 -33.95 5.23 -3.35
C ALA A 213 -32.66 5.97 -3.78
N ASP A 214 -31.72 6.18 -2.86
CA ASP A 214 -30.46 6.90 -3.10
C ASP A 214 -29.28 5.97 -3.44
N ARG A 215 -29.53 4.69 -3.75
CA ARG A 215 -28.49 3.68 -4.02
C ARG A 215 -27.41 4.16 -4.99
N GLN A 216 -27.79 4.77 -6.12
CA GLN A 216 -26.83 5.21 -7.14
C GLN A 216 -25.82 6.22 -6.58
N ARG A 217 -26.30 7.18 -5.78
CA ARG A 217 -25.45 8.21 -5.13
C ARG A 217 -24.45 7.59 -4.15
N ARG A 218 -24.84 6.49 -3.50
CA ARG A 218 -23.98 5.75 -2.55
C ARG A 218 -22.90 4.94 -3.25
N VAL A 219 -23.23 4.33 -4.40
CA VAL A 219 -22.25 3.64 -5.25
C VAL A 219 -21.23 4.64 -5.79
N GLU A 220 -21.68 5.80 -6.29
CA GLU A 220 -20.79 6.87 -6.75
C GLU A 220 -19.90 7.41 -5.62
N LEU A 221 -20.44 7.53 -4.40
CA LEU A 221 -19.66 7.91 -3.22
C LEU A 221 -18.55 6.89 -2.93
N ALA A 222 -18.87 5.60 -2.92
CA ALA A 222 -17.90 4.54 -2.67
C ALA A 222 -16.75 4.55 -3.69
N CYS A 223 -17.12 4.67 -4.97
CA CYS A 223 -16.18 4.78 -6.08
C CYS A 223 -15.29 6.02 -5.98
N SER A 224 -15.88 7.18 -5.68
CA SER A 224 -15.15 8.44 -5.49
C SER A 224 -14.18 8.37 -4.32
N ALA A 225 -14.59 7.76 -3.21
CA ALA A 225 -13.73 7.57 -2.04
C ALA A 225 -12.57 6.63 -2.34
N LEU A 226 -12.79 5.61 -3.18
CA LEU A 226 -11.73 4.69 -3.62
C LEU A 226 -10.70 5.43 -4.47
N LEU A 227 -11.15 6.21 -5.45
CA LEU A 227 -10.25 7.03 -6.28
C LEU A 227 -9.44 8.03 -5.46
N GLN A 228 -10.05 8.65 -4.45
CA GLN A 228 -9.34 9.55 -3.55
C GLN A 228 -8.33 8.81 -2.66
N LEU A 229 -8.66 7.61 -2.18
CA LEU A 229 -7.72 6.76 -1.44
C LEU A 229 -6.51 6.40 -2.30
N LEU A 230 -6.71 6.05 -3.58
CA LEU A 230 -5.63 5.70 -4.50
C LEU A 230 -4.80 6.92 -4.91
N ARG A 231 -5.40 8.11 -4.97
CA ARG A 231 -4.68 9.35 -5.31
C ARG A 231 -3.70 9.75 -4.22
N GLU A 232 -4.15 9.72 -2.96
CA GLU A 232 -3.35 10.20 -1.84
C GLU A 232 -2.51 9.07 -1.21
N LEU A 233 -2.95 7.80 -1.33
CA LEU A 233 -2.39 6.62 -0.66
C LEU A 233 -2.11 6.86 0.83
N ASP A 234 -2.94 7.62 1.52
CA ASP A 234 -2.54 8.27 2.76
C ASP A 234 -3.10 7.60 4.02
N PHE A 235 -2.87 6.29 4.14
CA PHE A 235 -3.36 5.46 5.24
C PHE A 235 -2.29 5.18 6.31
N GLY A 236 -2.74 4.67 7.46
CA GLY A 236 -1.89 4.25 8.59
C GLY A 236 -1.55 5.36 9.60
N ALA A 237 -0.84 4.97 10.66
CA ALA A 237 -0.62 5.79 11.85
C ALA A 237 0.55 6.79 11.72
N LYS A 238 0.67 7.70 12.70
CA LYS A 238 1.82 8.61 12.93
C LYS A 238 2.26 9.48 11.74
N ARG A 239 1.38 9.71 10.76
CA ARG A 239 1.61 10.56 9.58
C ARG A 239 2.11 11.97 9.89
N THR A 240 1.72 12.57 11.02
CA THR A 240 2.13 13.94 11.40
C THR A 240 3.61 14.09 11.77
N ARG A 241 4.32 12.98 11.98
CA ARG A 241 5.74 12.98 12.38
C ARG A 241 6.62 12.16 11.45
N PHE A 242 6.10 11.07 10.88
CA PHE A 242 6.86 10.18 10.00
C PHE A 242 6.61 10.43 8.53
N LEU A 243 5.39 10.87 8.16
CA LEU A 243 4.94 11.10 6.78
C LEU A 243 5.61 10.15 5.78
N PRO A 244 5.34 8.83 5.89
CA PRO A 244 6.07 7.84 5.11
C PRO A 244 5.85 8.06 3.62
N VAL A 245 6.89 7.80 2.84
CA VAL A 245 6.80 7.90 1.39
C VAL A 245 6.08 6.66 0.88
N LEU A 246 4.88 6.85 0.35
CA LEU A 246 4.05 5.82 -0.25
C LEU A 246 3.97 6.09 -1.75
N LYS A 247 4.67 5.27 -2.55
CA LYS A 247 4.70 5.40 -4.01
C LYS A 247 4.29 4.10 -4.68
N PRO A 248 3.36 4.09 -5.65
CA PRO A 248 3.04 2.89 -6.40
C PRO A 248 4.20 2.54 -7.34
N GLU A 249 4.75 1.33 -7.19
CA GLU A 249 5.67 0.72 -8.15
C GLU A 249 4.90 0.13 -9.33
N SER A 250 3.82 -0.60 -9.02
CA SER A 250 2.97 -1.23 -10.02
C SER A 250 1.55 -1.40 -9.48
N MET A 251 0.55 -1.39 -10.36
CA MET A 251 -0.85 -1.56 -9.98
C MET A 251 -1.65 -2.25 -11.10
N MET A 252 -2.57 -3.13 -10.73
CA MET A 252 -3.57 -3.71 -11.62
C MET A 252 -4.94 -3.42 -11.03
N ALA A 253 -5.83 -2.84 -11.84
CA ALA A 253 -7.24 -2.70 -11.54
C ALA A 253 -8.06 -3.57 -12.48
N ALA A 254 -9.04 -4.28 -11.93
CA ALA A 254 -10.02 -5.06 -12.66
C ALA A 254 -11.42 -4.54 -12.34
N ILE A 255 -12.23 -4.31 -13.38
CA ILE A 255 -13.62 -3.89 -13.27
C ILE A 255 -14.46 -4.98 -13.92
N SER A 256 -15.39 -5.53 -13.15
CA SER A 256 -16.16 -6.72 -13.50
C SER A 256 -17.63 -6.58 -13.12
N PRO A 257 -18.58 -7.15 -13.89
CA PRO A 257 -19.99 -7.19 -13.49
C PRO A 257 -20.26 -8.16 -12.34
N ALA A 258 -19.34 -9.09 -12.06
CA ALA A 258 -19.42 -10.11 -11.01
C ALA A 258 -18.15 -10.13 -10.15
N ALA A 259 -18.21 -10.80 -8.99
CA ALA A 259 -17.07 -10.95 -8.09
C ALA A 259 -15.86 -11.56 -8.82
N TRP A 260 -14.84 -10.74 -9.08
CA TRP A 260 -13.65 -11.14 -9.79
C TRP A 260 -12.44 -10.41 -9.23
N THR A 261 -11.54 -11.14 -8.58
CA THR A 261 -10.38 -10.57 -7.90
C THR A 261 -9.12 -10.70 -8.74
N VAL A 262 -8.28 -9.66 -8.73
CA VAL A 262 -6.93 -9.77 -9.26
C VAL A 262 -6.09 -10.67 -8.33
N PRO A 263 -5.30 -11.62 -8.88
CA PRO A 263 -4.31 -12.39 -8.12
C PRO A 263 -3.42 -11.53 -7.23
N SER A 264 -2.91 -12.12 -6.13
CA SER A 264 -2.13 -11.39 -5.14
C SER A 264 -0.86 -10.78 -5.76
N ALA A 265 -0.61 -9.49 -5.54
CA ALA A 265 0.63 -8.81 -5.95
C ALA A 265 1.86 -9.20 -5.11
N PHE A 266 1.83 -10.39 -4.50
CA PHE A 266 2.91 -10.92 -3.67
C PHE A 266 4.17 -11.20 -4.49
N THR A 267 4.03 -11.67 -5.72
CA THR A 267 5.12 -11.89 -6.70
C THR A 267 4.95 -10.98 -7.92
N ALA A 268 6.05 -10.65 -8.61
CA ALA A 268 5.99 -9.77 -9.78
C ALA A 268 5.23 -10.41 -10.97
N SER A 269 4.97 -11.72 -10.88
CA SER A 269 4.19 -12.49 -11.87
C SER A 269 2.69 -12.22 -11.82
N TYR A 270 2.18 -11.45 -10.85
CA TYR A 270 0.75 -11.26 -10.66
C TYR A 270 0.04 -10.69 -11.91
N PHE A 271 0.71 -9.88 -12.73
CA PHE A 271 0.17 -9.42 -14.00
C PHE A 271 -0.11 -10.56 -14.99
N GLU A 272 0.85 -11.47 -15.17
CA GLU A 272 0.67 -12.63 -16.06
C GLU A 272 -0.38 -13.60 -15.53
N GLU A 273 -0.42 -13.80 -14.22
CA GLU A 273 -1.44 -14.61 -13.56
C GLU A 273 -2.83 -14.00 -13.75
N THR A 274 -2.93 -12.67 -13.71
CA THR A 274 -4.17 -11.93 -13.97
C THR A 274 -4.66 -12.18 -15.39
N LEU A 275 -3.76 -12.08 -16.40
CA LEU A 275 -4.10 -12.37 -17.79
C LEU A 275 -4.59 -13.80 -17.98
N LYS A 276 -3.84 -14.78 -17.46
CA LYS A 276 -4.23 -16.21 -17.52
C LYS A 276 -5.60 -16.46 -16.87
N LYS A 277 -5.88 -15.78 -15.74
CA LYS A 277 -7.18 -15.86 -15.07
C LYS A 277 -8.29 -15.23 -15.92
N ARG A 278 -8.04 -14.06 -16.53
CA ARG A 278 -9.01 -13.35 -17.38
C ARG A 278 -9.40 -14.18 -18.59
N GLU A 279 -8.42 -14.75 -19.30
CA GLU A 279 -8.64 -15.59 -20.49
C GLU A 279 -9.54 -16.80 -20.20
N ARG A 280 -9.39 -17.39 -19.01
CA ARG A 280 -10.15 -18.57 -18.59
C ARG A 280 -11.51 -18.26 -17.98
N PHE A 281 -11.61 -17.20 -17.18
CA PHE A 281 -12.72 -17.02 -16.24
C PHE A 281 -13.30 -15.58 -16.18
N GLY A 282 -12.94 -14.68 -17.10
CA GLY A 282 -13.43 -13.30 -17.04
C GLY A 282 -13.19 -12.52 -18.31
N LYS A 283 -13.76 -12.97 -19.44
CA LYS A 283 -13.58 -12.29 -20.74
C LYS A 283 -14.20 -10.89 -20.75
N GLU A 284 -15.27 -10.72 -19.98
CA GLU A 284 -16.00 -9.48 -19.73
C GLU A 284 -15.31 -8.52 -18.76
N VAL A 285 -14.22 -8.95 -18.10
CA VAL A 285 -13.48 -8.13 -17.14
C VAL A 285 -12.62 -7.12 -17.90
N LYS A 286 -12.79 -5.84 -17.57
CA LYS A 286 -11.91 -4.76 -18.01
C LYS A 286 -10.70 -4.70 -17.09
N LEU A 287 -9.50 -4.68 -17.67
CA LEU A 287 -8.25 -4.55 -16.92
C LEU A 287 -7.56 -3.24 -17.26
N LEU A 288 -6.90 -2.65 -16.27
CA LEU A 288 -6.03 -1.49 -16.41
C LEU A 288 -4.75 -1.80 -15.63
N ALA A 289 -3.59 -1.59 -16.24
CA ALA A 289 -2.31 -1.81 -15.58
C ALA A 289 -1.52 -0.51 -15.48
N TYR A 290 -0.81 -0.33 -14.38
CA TYR A 290 0.18 0.72 -14.19
C TYR A 290 1.52 0.09 -13.79
N VAL A 291 2.60 0.56 -14.40
CA VAL A 291 3.97 0.21 -14.04
C VAL A 291 4.78 1.50 -14.05
N ASP A 292 5.44 1.81 -12.94
CA ASP A 292 6.33 2.97 -12.86
C ASP A 292 7.40 2.90 -13.96
N GLN A 293 7.60 4.00 -14.68
CA GLN A 293 8.57 4.08 -15.78
C GLN A 293 9.98 3.64 -15.34
N LEU A 294 10.40 3.96 -14.11
CA LEU A 294 11.71 3.59 -13.57
C LEU A 294 11.92 2.07 -13.50
N MET A 295 10.82 1.30 -13.40
CA MET A 295 10.89 -0.16 -13.37
C MET A 295 10.96 -0.80 -14.76
N LEU A 296 10.69 -0.01 -15.81
CA LEU A 296 10.81 -0.41 -17.21
C LEU A 296 12.14 0.03 -17.82
N GLU A 297 12.85 0.95 -17.17
CA GLU A 297 14.20 1.34 -17.55
C GLU A 297 15.15 0.15 -17.35
N ASP A 298 15.92 -0.16 -18.39
CA ASP A 298 16.87 -1.26 -18.34
C ASP A 298 17.93 -0.93 -17.29
N THR A 299 17.88 -1.65 -16.16
CA THR A 299 18.84 -1.50 -15.06
C THR A 299 20.28 -1.61 -15.58
N SER A 300 20.49 -2.35 -16.69
CA SER A 300 21.75 -2.46 -17.40
C SER A 300 22.25 -1.11 -17.93
N GLN A 301 21.38 -0.27 -18.49
CA GLN A 301 21.74 1.06 -19.00
C GLN A 301 22.05 2.03 -17.85
N TYR A 302 21.25 2.00 -16.77
CA TYR A 302 21.51 2.78 -15.57
C TYR A 302 22.87 2.43 -14.93
N VAL A 303 23.15 1.13 -14.77
CA VAL A 303 24.44 0.65 -14.26
C VAL A 303 25.57 1.03 -15.21
N GLN A 304 25.39 0.91 -16.53
CA GLN A 304 26.39 1.32 -17.51
C GLN A 304 26.69 2.83 -17.44
N GLN A 305 25.67 3.67 -17.29
CA GLN A 305 25.82 5.12 -17.21
C GLN A 305 26.52 5.54 -15.91
N THR A 306 26.08 4.99 -14.77
CA THR A 306 26.73 5.20 -13.47
C THR A 306 28.18 4.71 -13.49
N THR A 307 28.45 3.58 -14.14
CA THR A 307 29.81 3.03 -14.29
C THR A 307 30.69 3.92 -15.15
N LYS A 308 30.16 4.48 -16.24
CA LYS A 308 30.88 5.46 -17.09
C LYS A 308 31.22 6.73 -16.33
N GLU A 309 30.29 7.27 -15.55
CA GLU A 309 30.50 8.47 -14.73
C GLU A 309 31.57 8.24 -13.64
N LEU A 310 31.53 7.10 -12.97
CA LEU A 310 32.56 6.72 -11.99
C LEU A 310 33.94 6.54 -12.62
N LEU A 311 34.01 5.88 -13.80
CA LEU A 311 35.27 5.74 -14.53
C LEU A 311 35.83 7.11 -14.92
N ALA A 312 34.99 8.05 -15.34
CA ALA A 312 35.42 9.42 -15.65
C ALA A 312 35.99 10.15 -14.44
N GLN A 313 35.32 10.05 -13.27
CA GLN A 313 35.84 10.61 -12.02
C GLN A 313 37.17 9.96 -11.61
N PHE A 314 37.29 8.65 -11.81
CA PHE A 314 38.51 7.89 -11.52
C PHE A 314 39.68 8.33 -12.42
N TYR A 315 39.48 8.42 -13.74
CA TYR A 315 40.53 8.89 -14.66
C TYR A 315 41.01 10.29 -14.29
N LYS A 316 40.10 11.19 -13.91
CA LYS A 316 40.44 12.53 -13.44
C LYS A 316 41.30 12.50 -12.17
N ALA A 317 40.93 11.70 -11.17
CA ALA A 317 41.71 11.55 -9.94
C ALA A 317 43.11 10.94 -10.21
N LEU A 318 43.20 10.04 -11.19
CA LEU A 318 44.45 9.40 -11.58
C LEU A 318 45.37 10.37 -12.34
N GLU A 319 44.80 11.24 -13.17
CA GLU A 319 45.53 12.34 -13.83
C GLU A 319 46.09 13.34 -12.80
N GLU A 320 45.26 13.78 -11.85
CA GLU A 320 45.68 14.66 -10.74
C GLU A 320 46.81 14.03 -9.91
N PHE A 321 46.73 12.72 -9.65
CA PHE A 321 47.78 11.98 -8.95
C PHE A 321 49.09 11.89 -9.75
N ILE A 322 49.01 11.66 -11.08
CA ILE A 322 50.17 11.66 -11.97
C ILE A 322 50.83 13.04 -12.02
N GLU A 323 50.05 14.13 -12.09
CA GLU A 323 50.59 15.49 -12.02
C GLU A 323 51.32 15.75 -10.70
N LEU A 324 50.76 15.27 -9.59
CA LEU A 324 51.40 15.38 -8.28
C LEU A 324 52.74 14.62 -8.22
N LEU A 325 52.81 13.42 -8.81
CA LEU A 325 54.05 12.64 -8.90
C LEU A 325 55.10 13.28 -9.80
N LYS A 326 54.68 13.87 -10.93
CA LYS A 326 55.56 14.66 -11.81
C LYS A 326 56.13 15.87 -11.08
N SER A 327 55.33 16.56 -10.27
CA SER A 327 55.79 17.70 -9.47
C SER A 327 56.83 17.34 -8.40
N LYS A 328 56.87 16.07 -7.96
CA LYS A 328 57.81 15.56 -6.96
C LYS A 328 59.07 14.90 -7.56
N GLY A 329 59.16 14.76 -8.88
CA GLY A 329 60.32 14.17 -9.56
C GLY A 329 60.41 12.64 -9.49
N ASP A 330 59.32 11.95 -9.11
CA ASP A 330 59.28 10.49 -8.94
C ASP A 330 58.58 9.75 -10.11
N ALA A 331 58.19 10.49 -11.17
CA ALA A 331 57.42 9.94 -12.28
C ALA A 331 58.14 8.85 -13.09
N ASP A 332 59.47 8.92 -13.18
CA ASP A 332 60.29 8.03 -14.02
C ASP A 332 60.56 6.64 -13.40
N LYS A 333 60.13 6.41 -12.15
CA LYS A 333 60.35 5.15 -11.41
C LYS A 333 59.16 4.20 -11.44
N LEU A 334 58.04 4.60 -12.03
CA LEU A 334 56.79 3.83 -11.99
C LEU A 334 56.31 3.55 -13.42
N ASP A 335 56.01 2.29 -13.70
CA ASP A 335 55.37 1.87 -14.94
C ASP A 335 53.87 2.23 -14.87
N ILE A 336 53.59 3.49 -15.22
CA ILE A 336 52.26 4.11 -15.12
C ILE A 336 51.21 3.31 -15.90
N ASP A 337 51.58 2.71 -17.03
CA ASP A 337 50.65 1.93 -17.86
C ASP A 337 50.33 0.58 -17.23
N LYS A 338 51.32 -0.05 -16.59
CA LYS A 338 51.09 -1.28 -15.81
C LYS A 338 50.20 -1.02 -14.59
N ILE A 339 50.44 0.07 -13.86
CA ILE A 339 49.63 0.46 -12.70
C ILE A 339 48.21 0.76 -13.13
N LYS A 340 48.01 1.55 -14.20
CA LYS A 340 46.69 1.82 -14.76
C LYS A 340 45.95 0.52 -15.05
N LYS A 341 46.60 -0.43 -15.71
CA LYS A 341 45.98 -1.69 -16.12
C LYS A 341 45.62 -2.59 -14.93
N GLU A 342 46.55 -2.83 -14.01
CA GLU A 342 46.32 -3.69 -12.83
C GLU A 342 45.27 -3.09 -11.88
N TRP A 343 45.27 -1.77 -11.68
CA TRP A 343 44.26 -1.10 -10.86
C TRP A 343 42.89 -1.03 -11.55
N LEU A 344 42.81 -0.81 -12.87
CA LEU A 344 41.55 -0.88 -13.60
C LEU A 344 40.96 -2.29 -13.54
N GLU A 345 41.77 -3.32 -13.80
CA GLU A 345 41.32 -4.71 -13.75
C GLU A 345 40.83 -5.08 -12.34
N SER A 346 41.56 -4.66 -11.30
CA SER A 346 41.16 -4.83 -9.89
C SER A 346 39.87 -4.08 -9.56
N PHE A 347 39.76 -2.81 -9.93
CA PHE A 347 38.60 -1.96 -9.66
C PHE A 347 37.34 -2.46 -10.39
N VAL A 348 37.46 -2.77 -11.69
CA VAL A 348 36.36 -3.29 -12.51
C VAL A 348 35.92 -4.65 -11.99
N LYS A 349 36.85 -5.55 -11.66
CA LYS A 349 36.50 -6.87 -11.09
C LYS A 349 35.80 -6.72 -9.74
N ARG A 350 36.33 -5.88 -8.85
CA ARG A 350 35.75 -5.66 -7.51
C ARG A 350 34.38 -4.98 -7.59
N ARG A 351 34.18 -4.02 -8.51
CA ARG A 351 32.89 -3.37 -8.75
C ARG A 351 31.89 -4.30 -9.43
N LEU A 352 32.29 -5.10 -10.41
CA LEU A 352 31.43 -6.12 -11.02
C LEU A 352 31.00 -7.16 -9.99
N ASP A 353 31.91 -7.60 -9.11
CA ASP A 353 31.58 -8.49 -8.00
C ASP A 353 30.65 -7.79 -7.00
N GLU A 354 30.87 -6.51 -6.66
CA GLU A 354 29.97 -5.72 -5.82
C GLU A 354 28.59 -5.52 -6.46
N LEU A 355 28.49 -5.30 -7.77
CA LEU A 355 27.23 -5.11 -8.50
C LEU A 355 26.47 -6.43 -8.68
N ALA A 356 27.17 -7.53 -8.98
CA ALA A 356 26.58 -8.87 -9.10
C ALA A 356 26.15 -9.46 -7.75
N ASN A 357 26.84 -9.06 -6.67
CA ASN A 357 26.50 -9.45 -5.30
C ASN A 357 25.67 -8.40 -4.54
N SER A 358 25.50 -7.20 -5.08
CA SER A 358 24.61 -6.17 -4.55
C SER A 358 23.19 -6.70 -4.60
N ARG A 359 22.58 -6.79 -3.42
CA ARG A 359 21.22 -7.30 -3.23
C ARG A 359 20.19 -6.37 -3.86
N ASP A 360 20.47 -5.06 -3.87
CA ASP A 360 19.59 -4.01 -4.41
C ASP A 360 19.38 -4.14 -5.93
N LEU A 361 20.43 -4.53 -6.67
CA LEU A 361 20.37 -4.72 -8.13
C LEU A 361 19.70 -6.03 -8.55
N ARG A 362 19.68 -7.05 -7.67
CA ARG A 362 18.99 -8.32 -7.94
C ARG A 362 17.48 -8.14 -7.96
N TYR A 363 16.94 -7.31 -7.08
CA TYR A 363 15.52 -6.97 -7.11
C TYR A 363 15.17 -6.24 -8.41
N ALA A 364 15.87 -5.14 -8.70
CA ALA A 364 15.63 -4.33 -9.88
C ALA A 364 15.71 -5.15 -11.17
N SER A 365 16.78 -5.93 -11.37
CA SER A 365 16.95 -6.75 -12.57
C SER A 365 15.91 -7.88 -12.71
N CYS A 366 15.56 -8.56 -11.60
CA CYS A 366 14.59 -9.65 -11.63
C CYS A 366 13.15 -9.15 -11.88
N VAL A 367 12.78 -8.03 -11.26
CA VAL A 367 11.44 -7.45 -11.36
C VAL A 367 11.26 -6.67 -12.67
N ALA A 368 12.24 -5.86 -13.08
CA ALA A 368 12.17 -5.07 -14.31
C ALA A 368 11.95 -5.97 -15.54
N ARG A 369 12.69 -7.08 -15.66
CA ARG A 369 12.49 -8.04 -16.75
C ARG A 369 11.07 -8.60 -16.76
N LYS A 370 10.54 -9.00 -15.60
CA LYS A 370 9.17 -9.53 -15.48
C LYS A 370 8.12 -8.48 -15.86
N TYR A 371 8.34 -7.22 -15.51
CA TYR A 371 7.41 -6.14 -15.87
C TYR A 371 7.50 -5.78 -17.35
N ALA A 372 8.68 -5.79 -17.96
CA ALA A 372 8.82 -5.62 -19.40
C ALA A 372 8.09 -6.74 -20.18
N GLU A 373 8.33 -8.01 -19.80
CA GLU A 373 7.64 -9.16 -20.40
C GLU A 373 6.12 -9.11 -20.16
N ALA A 374 5.68 -8.72 -18.96
CA ALA A 374 4.27 -8.58 -18.63
C ALA A 374 3.61 -7.44 -19.41
N LYS A 375 4.30 -6.31 -19.59
CA LYS A 375 3.82 -5.16 -20.38
C LYS A 375 3.54 -5.58 -21.82
N GLU A 376 4.50 -6.23 -22.47
CA GLU A 376 4.34 -6.70 -23.85
C GLU A 376 3.15 -7.66 -23.99
N LYS A 377 2.96 -8.58 -23.03
CA LYS A 377 1.82 -9.50 -23.02
C LYS A 377 0.49 -8.78 -22.80
N LEU A 378 0.44 -7.82 -21.86
CA LEU A 378 -0.75 -7.02 -21.57
C LEU A 378 -1.20 -6.22 -22.80
N GLU A 379 -0.26 -5.53 -23.45
CA GLU A 379 -0.53 -4.74 -24.65
C GLU A 379 -1.01 -5.62 -25.82
N LYS A 380 -0.38 -6.79 -26.03
CA LYS A 380 -0.83 -7.79 -27.03
C LYS A 380 -2.24 -8.31 -26.76
N SER A 381 -2.64 -8.42 -25.50
CA SER A 381 -3.99 -8.81 -25.08
C SER A 381 -4.99 -7.65 -25.05
N GLY A 382 -4.61 -6.46 -25.55
CA GLY A 382 -5.46 -5.27 -25.58
C GLY A 382 -5.74 -4.65 -24.21
N VAL A 383 -4.89 -4.91 -23.21
CA VAL A 383 -4.95 -4.27 -21.89
C VAL A 383 -4.06 -3.04 -21.90
N PRO A 384 -4.58 -1.83 -21.62
CA PRO A 384 -3.77 -0.63 -21.57
C PRO A 384 -2.81 -0.68 -20.35
N VAL A 385 -1.55 -0.32 -20.62
CA VAL A 385 -0.49 -0.22 -19.61
C VAL A 385 -0.04 1.23 -19.54
N TYR A 386 -0.28 1.85 -18.39
CA TYR A 386 0.09 3.25 -18.13
C TYR A 386 1.45 3.30 -17.42
N THR A 387 2.26 4.29 -17.78
CA THR A 387 3.52 4.60 -17.08
C THR A 387 3.43 5.86 -16.23
N ASP A 388 2.43 6.71 -16.49
CA ASP A 388 2.05 7.83 -15.63
C ASP A 388 0.88 7.42 -14.71
N TYR A 389 1.03 7.67 -13.41
CA TYR A 389 0.04 7.26 -12.42
C TYR A 389 -1.24 8.12 -12.49
N SER A 390 -1.12 9.38 -12.90
CA SER A 390 -2.28 10.27 -13.02
C SER A 390 -3.16 9.87 -14.20
N GLU A 391 -2.55 9.49 -15.33
CA GLU A 391 -3.26 8.92 -16.48
C GLU A 391 -3.97 7.61 -16.13
N PHE A 392 -3.30 6.72 -15.38
CA PHE A 392 -3.92 5.49 -14.87
C PHE A 392 -5.16 5.78 -14.02
N LEU A 393 -5.06 6.72 -13.07
CA LEU A 393 -6.19 7.09 -12.22
C LEU A 393 -7.32 7.76 -12.99
N ALA A 394 -7.02 8.55 -14.01
CA ALA A 394 -8.02 9.16 -14.89
C ALA A 394 -8.79 8.08 -15.67
N ALA A 395 -8.09 7.12 -16.28
CA ALA A 395 -8.69 6.00 -16.98
C ALA A 395 -9.54 5.10 -16.05
N LEU A 396 -9.04 4.83 -14.83
CA LEU A 396 -9.79 4.10 -13.82
C LEU A 396 -11.09 4.84 -13.43
N GLN A 397 -11.02 6.16 -13.29
CA GLN A 397 -12.19 6.98 -12.98
C GLN A 397 -13.23 6.96 -14.11
N GLU A 398 -12.80 6.96 -15.38
CA GLU A 398 -13.71 6.87 -16.53
C GLU A 398 -14.46 5.53 -16.54
N HIS A 399 -13.74 4.42 -16.42
CA HIS A 399 -14.36 3.08 -16.46
C HIS A 399 -15.23 2.74 -15.23
N ILE A 400 -15.02 3.43 -14.10
CA ILE A 400 -15.88 3.28 -12.92
C ILE A 400 -17.19 4.09 -13.05
N LYS A 401 -17.23 5.09 -13.94
CA LYS A 401 -18.44 5.88 -14.22
C LYS A 401 -19.31 5.27 -15.33
N GLU A 402 -18.71 4.51 -16.23
CA GLU A 402 -19.40 3.66 -17.23
C GLU A 402 -20.22 2.55 -16.57
#